data_AF-A0A4Y1ZXT6-F1
#
_entry.id   AF-A0A4Y1ZXT6-F1
#
_cell.length_a   1.000
_cell.length_b   1.000
_cell.length_c   1.000
_cell.angle_alpha   90.00
_cell.angle_beta   90.00
_cell.angle_gamma   90.00
#
_symmetry.space_group_name_H-M   'P 1'
#
loop_
_entity.id
_entity.type
_entity.pdbx_description
1 polymer ?
#
loop_
_entity_poly.entity_id
_entity_poly.type
_entity_poly.pdbx_seq_one_letter_code
_entity_poly.pdbx_strand_id
1 'polypeptide(L)'
;MADSLAKHGCSLPQHPIDLPYDQAYSTTLRSARKFIRRAQEIDAKGKIWESLLHDPVSMDLPRLIFTANFRILNGYDCLQGHLHRIGAKENPDCPLCSTGEIMNFRHLTVCATLANTNLNVLQNVNYNSKASLYWTARREMVNTT
;
A
#
# COMPACT_ATOMS: atom_id res chain seq x y z
N MET A 1 19.42 -22.82 12.12
CA MET A 1 18.18 -22.63 12.93
C MET A 1 17.09 -23.61 12.52
N ALA A 2 16.73 -23.72 11.23
CA ALA A 2 15.71 -24.67 10.77
C ALA A 2 16.03 -26.15 11.09
N ASP A 3 17.26 -26.61 10.85
CA ASP A 3 17.68 -28.00 11.12
C ASP A 3 17.60 -28.37 12.61
N SER A 4 17.96 -27.43 13.50
CA SER A 4 17.84 -27.62 14.95
C SER A 4 16.38 -27.75 15.40
N LEU A 5 15.47 -27.02 14.76
CA LEU A 5 14.03 -27.11 15.03
C LEU A 5 13.43 -28.40 14.49
N ALA A 6 13.88 -28.87 13.32
CA ALA A 6 13.47 -30.15 12.75
C ALA A 6 13.89 -31.32 13.66
N LYS A 7 15.14 -31.33 14.13
CA LYS A 7 15.65 -32.33 15.09
C LYS A 7 14.88 -32.32 16.42
N HIS A 8 14.56 -31.14 16.94
CA HIS A 8 13.74 -31.01 18.14
C HIS A 8 12.33 -31.56 17.92
N GLY A 9 11.71 -31.25 16.77
CA GLY A 9 10.39 -31.76 16.38
C GLY A 9 10.33 -33.29 16.30
N CYS A 10 11.38 -33.96 15.80
CA CYS A 10 11.48 -35.42 15.78
C CYS A 10 11.49 -36.06 17.18
N SER A 11 11.86 -35.29 18.21
CA SER A 11 11.93 -35.77 19.60
C SER A 11 10.59 -35.61 20.34
N LEU A 12 9.62 -34.91 19.74
CA LEU A 12 8.31 -34.69 20.35
C LEU A 12 7.40 -35.91 20.11
N PRO A 13 6.62 -36.34 21.10
CA PRO A 13 5.65 -37.42 20.93
C PRO A 13 4.64 -37.05 19.85
N GLN A 14 4.30 -38.01 18.98
CA GLN A 14 3.24 -37.82 18.00
C GLN A 14 1.93 -37.50 18.72
N HIS A 15 1.16 -36.57 18.17
CA HIS A 15 -0.13 -36.19 18.72
C HIS A 15 -1.07 -37.41 18.67
N PRO A 16 -1.80 -37.73 19.75
CA PRO A 16 -2.61 -38.96 19.85
C PRO A 16 -3.86 -38.97 18.94
N ILE A 17 -4.06 -37.92 18.13
CA ILE A 17 -5.19 -37.83 17.20
C ILE A 17 -4.65 -38.15 15.81
N ASP A 18 -5.23 -39.17 15.20
CA ASP A 18 -5.01 -39.54 13.81
C ASP A 18 -5.70 -38.48 12.90
N LEU A 19 -5.07 -37.31 12.82
CA LEU A 19 -5.55 -36.20 11.99
C LEU A 19 -5.11 -36.47 10.54
N PRO A 20 -6.03 -36.49 9.57
CA PRO A 20 -5.67 -36.52 8.17
C PRO A 20 -4.70 -35.38 7.87
N TYR A 21 -3.68 -35.66 7.05
CA TYR A 21 -2.63 -34.70 6.70
C TYR A 21 -3.20 -33.32 6.29
N ASP A 22 -4.25 -33.30 5.48
CA ASP A 22 -4.88 -32.06 5.01
C ASP A 22 -5.44 -31.20 6.15
N GLN A 23 -5.96 -31.84 7.20
CA GLN A 23 -6.47 -31.14 8.39
C GLN A 23 -5.33 -30.61 9.25
N ALA A 24 -4.25 -31.39 9.42
CA ALA A 24 -3.05 -30.95 10.14
C ALA A 24 -2.36 -29.78 9.42
N TYR A 25 -2.23 -29.87 8.09
CA TYR A 25 -1.70 -28.80 7.23
C TYR A 25 -2.57 -27.54 7.30
N SER A 26 -3.88 -27.67 7.11
CA SER A 26 -4.81 -26.53 7.17
C SER A 26 -4.79 -25.84 8.53
N THR A 27 -4.71 -26.61 9.62
CA THR A 27 -4.63 -26.07 10.99
C THR A 27 -3.32 -25.32 11.20
N THR A 28 -2.19 -25.91 10.77
CA THR A 28 -0.87 -25.27 10.84
C THR A 28 -0.86 -23.97 10.05
N LEU A 29 -1.37 -23.99 8.82
CA LEU A 29 -1.44 -22.81 7.96
C LEU A 29 -2.33 -21.71 8.56
N ARG A 30 -3.48 -22.09 9.13
CA ARG A 30 -4.37 -21.15 9.84
C ARG A 30 -3.67 -20.51 11.04
N SER A 31 -2.97 -21.31 11.85
CA SER A 31 -2.20 -20.83 13.00
C SER A 31 -1.08 -19.89 12.58
N ALA A 32 -0.32 -20.25 11.54
CA ALA A 32 0.74 -19.41 10.98
C ALA A 32 0.18 -18.08 10.46
N ARG A 33 -0.91 -18.10 9.68
CA ARG A 33 -1.59 -16.88 9.19
C ARG A 33 -2.05 -16.00 10.34
N LYS A 34 -2.64 -16.57 11.40
CA LYS A 34 -3.06 -15.84 12.59
C LYS A 34 -1.88 -15.19 13.32
N PHE A 35 -0.77 -15.91 13.43
CA PHE A 35 0.45 -15.38 14.02
C PHE A 35 1.02 -14.22 13.21
N ILE A 36 1.17 -14.39 11.89
CA ILE A 36 1.63 -13.34 10.97
C ILE A 36 0.73 -12.11 11.05
N ARG A 37 -0.60 -12.32 11.02
CA ARG A 37 -1.58 -11.23 11.09
C ARG A 37 -1.42 -10.40 12.37
N ARG A 38 -1.26 -11.06 13.53
CA ARG A 38 -1.04 -10.38 14.81
C ARG A 38 0.26 -9.58 14.83
N ALA A 39 1.34 -10.16 14.29
CA ALA A 39 2.62 -9.45 14.19
C ALA A 39 2.48 -8.20 13.30
N GLN A 40 1.81 -8.33 12.16
CA GLN A 40 1.53 -7.21 11.25
C GLN A 40 0.67 -6.12 11.92
N GLU A 41 -0.35 -6.49 12.69
CA GLU A 41 -1.19 -5.54 13.45
C GLU A 41 -0.36 -4.74 14.48
N ILE A 42 0.54 -5.41 15.20
CA ILE A 42 1.46 -4.75 16.15
C ILE A 42 2.41 -3.82 15.40
N ASP A 43 3.02 -4.30 14.32
CA ASP A 43 4.02 -3.55 13.56
C ASP A 43 3.44 -2.35 12.81
N ALA A 44 2.18 -2.43 12.37
CA ALA A 44 1.55 -1.37 11.59
C ALA A 44 0.93 -0.28 12.47
N LYS A 45 0.69 -0.54 13.76
CA LYS A 45 0.01 0.40 14.68
C LYS A 45 0.61 1.80 14.63
N GLY A 46 -0.22 2.80 14.29
CA GLY A 46 0.17 4.20 14.21
C GLY A 46 1.01 4.59 12.98
N LYS A 47 1.23 3.65 12.05
CA LYS A 47 1.93 3.91 10.79
C LYS A 47 0.92 4.21 9.68
N ILE A 48 1.35 4.95 8.67
CA ILE A 48 0.49 5.36 7.54
C ILE A 48 -0.13 4.13 6.84
N TRP A 49 0.60 3.02 6.78
CA TRP A 49 0.17 1.78 6.15
C TRP A 49 -0.67 0.85 7.04
N GLU A 50 -1.07 1.26 8.25
CA GLU A 50 -2.01 0.51 9.09
C GLU A 50 -3.32 0.20 8.36
N SER A 51 -3.78 1.15 7.55
CA SER A 51 -4.98 1.03 6.72
C SER A 51 -4.97 -0.20 5.79
N LEU A 52 -3.80 -0.65 5.32
CA LEU A 52 -3.69 -1.84 4.46
C LEU A 52 -4.17 -3.14 5.11
N LEU A 53 -4.17 -3.20 6.45
CA LEU A 53 -4.62 -4.40 7.17
C LEU A 53 -6.14 -4.59 7.10
N HIS A 54 -6.87 -3.50 6.85
CA HIS A 54 -8.33 -3.45 6.89
C HIS A 54 -8.94 -3.22 5.51
N ASP A 55 -8.31 -2.39 4.68
CA ASP A 55 -8.76 -2.06 3.34
C ASP A 55 -7.60 -2.18 2.32
N PRO A 56 -7.15 -3.42 2.02
CA PRO A 56 -6.09 -3.63 1.05
C PRO A 56 -6.58 -3.34 -0.37
N VAL A 57 -5.69 -2.76 -1.18
CA VAL A 57 -5.93 -2.62 -2.62
C VAL A 57 -6.08 -4.01 -3.25
N SER A 58 -7.13 -4.22 -4.05
CA SER A 58 -7.39 -5.53 -4.67
C SER A 58 -6.24 -5.97 -5.59
N MET A 59 -5.76 -7.20 -5.39
CA MET A 59 -4.68 -7.80 -6.20
C MET A 59 -5.13 -8.18 -7.62
N ASP A 60 -6.44 -8.20 -7.89
CA ASP A 60 -7.00 -8.48 -9.22
C ASP A 60 -6.90 -7.27 -10.16
N LEU A 61 -6.52 -6.10 -9.65
CA LEU A 61 -6.38 -4.89 -10.44
C LEU A 61 -5.15 -4.96 -11.35
N PRO A 62 -5.23 -4.38 -12.57
CA PRO A 62 -4.04 -4.20 -13.41
C PRO A 62 -2.92 -3.48 -12.66
N ARG A 63 -1.68 -3.90 -12.91
CA ARG A 63 -0.48 -3.42 -12.18
C ARG A 63 -0.39 -1.90 -12.10
N LEU A 64 -0.73 -1.19 -13.18
CA LEU A 64 -0.72 0.28 -13.25
C LEU A 64 -1.65 0.91 -12.20
N ILE A 65 -2.86 0.35 -12.06
CA ILE A 65 -3.89 0.82 -11.14
C ILE A 65 -3.53 0.44 -9.72
N PHE A 66 -3.16 -0.83 -9.50
CA PHE A 66 -2.73 -1.32 -8.19
C PHE A 66 -1.59 -0.46 -7.63
N THR A 67 -0.53 -0.24 -8.43
CA THR A 67 0.67 0.47 -8.00
C THR A 67 0.36 1.90 -7.55
N ALA A 68 -0.46 2.64 -8.31
CA ALA A 68 -0.83 4.01 -7.93
C ALA A 68 -1.60 4.04 -6.62
N ASN A 69 -2.64 3.22 -6.50
CA ASN A 69 -3.47 3.17 -5.29
C ASN A 69 -2.70 2.69 -4.07
N PHE A 70 -1.84 1.68 -4.24
CA PHE A 70 -0.97 1.20 -3.18
C PHE A 70 -0.03 2.30 -2.69
N ARG A 71 0.64 3.01 -3.59
CA ARG A 71 1.56 4.10 -3.23
C ARG A 71 0.86 5.25 -2.52
N ILE A 72 -0.32 5.65 -3.00
CA ILE A 72 -1.18 6.64 -2.34
C ILE A 72 -1.53 6.20 -0.92
N LEU A 73 -2.03 4.96 -0.78
CA LEU A 73 -2.50 4.45 0.51
C LEU A 73 -1.38 4.32 1.54
N ASN A 74 -0.17 3.94 1.11
CA ASN A 74 0.99 3.84 2.01
C ASN A 74 1.67 5.20 2.27
N GLY A 75 1.28 6.27 1.58
CA GLY A 75 1.94 7.58 1.67
C GLY A 75 3.33 7.65 1.03
N TYR A 76 3.68 6.68 0.19
CA TYR A 76 4.92 6.62 -0.61
C TYR A 76 4.61 6.92 -2.09
N ASP A 77 3.85 7.99 -2.31
CA ASP A 77 3.30 8.38 -3.62
C ASP A 77 4.31 9.02 -4.57
N CYS A 78 5.56 9.25 -4.15
CA CYS A 78 6.58 9.92 -4.96
C CYS A 78 6.07 11.25 -5.59
N LEU A 79 5.08 11.90 -4.96
CA LEU A 79 4.66 13.27 -5.27
C LEU A 79 5.60 14.25 -4.59
N GLN A 80 5.54 15.53 -4.96
CA GLN A 80 6.50 16.53 -4.45
C GLN A 80 6.59 16.54 -2.91
N GLY A 81 5.44 16.49 -2.22
CA GLY A 81 5.40 16.48 -0.76
C GLY A 81 6.07 15.25 -0.14
N HIS A 82 5.98 14.09 -0.79
CA HIS A 82 6.72 12.90 -0.36
C HIS A 82 8.21 13.02 -0.67
N LEU A 83 8.56 13.44 -1.89
CA LEU A 83 9.94 13.60 -2.33
C LEU A 83 10.71 14.60 -1.45
N HIS A 84 10.06 15.70 -1.04
CA HIS A 84 10.64 16.66 -0.10
C HIS A 84 10.92 16.03 1.27
N ARG A 85 9.95 15.26 1.80
CA ARG A 85 10.08 14.59 3.10
C ARG A 85 11.27 13.63 3.18
N ILE A 86 11.62 13.00 2.06
CA ILE A 86 12.79 12.10 1.96
C ILE A 86 14.06 12.81 1.50
N GLY A 87 14.04 14.14 1.35
CA GLY A 87 15.19 14.95 0.96
C GLY A 87 15.53 14.95 -0.53
N ALA A 88 14.65 14.43 -1.40
CA ALA A 88 14.86 14.39 -2.84
C ALA A 88 14.43 15.68 -3.57
N LYS A 89 13.65 16.56 -2.92
CA LYS A 89 13.21 17.86 -3.45
C LYS A 89 13.35 18.94 -2.37
N GLU A 90 13.69 20.16 -2.77
CA GLU A 90 13.92 21.27 -1.84
C GLU A 90 12.63 21.83 -1.23
N ASN A 91 11.52 21.80 -1.97
CA ASN A 91 10.21 22.25 -1.51
C ASN A 91 9.14 21.14 -1.66
N PRO A 92 8.10 21.14 -0.79
CA PRO A 92 6.99 20.20 -0.86
C PRO A 92 5.84 20.66 -1.79
N ASP A 93 5.92 21.88 -2.29
CA ASP A 93 4.83 22.58 -2.96
C ASP A 93 4.47 21.93 -4.30
N CYS A 94 3.21 22.02 -4.68
CA CYS A 94 2.75 21.53 -5.97
C CYS A 94 3.42 22.29 -7.12
N PRO A 95 4.26 21.65 -7.95
CA PRO A 95 4.89 22.32 -9.08
C PRO A 95 3.90 22.56 -10.22
N LEU A 96 2.72 21.94 -10.17
CA LEU A 96 1.72 22.00 -11.23
C LEU A 96 0.78 23.18 -11.09
N CYS A 97 0.56 23.68 -9.87
CA CYS A 97 -0.30 24.82 -9.63
C CYS A 97 0.39 25.84 -8.73
N SER A 98 0.23 27.12 -9.05
CA SER A 98 0.90 28.23 -8.34
C SER A 98 0.30 28.55 -6.97
N THR A 99 -0.32 27.58 -6.28
CA THR A 99 -1.02 27.81 -5.01
C THR A 99 -0.12 27.70 -3.78
N GLY A 100 1.10 27.15 -3.92
CA GLY A 100 2.00 26.90 -2.78
C GLY A 100 1.51 25.79 -1.83
N GLU A 101 0.53 25.00 -2.24
CA GLU A 101 -0.01 23.89 -1.43
C GLU A 101 0.89 22.66 -1.55
N ILE A 102 1.05 21.91 -0.45
CA ILE A 102 1.85 20.67 -0.44
C ILE A 102 1.26 19.66 -1.43
N MET A 103 2.10 19.16 -2.34
CA MET A 103 1.66 18.14 -3.31
C MET A 103 1.54 16.76 -2.65
N ASN A 104 0.32 16.41 -2.26
CA ASN A 104 -0.07 15.08 -1.82
C ASN A 104 -1.36 14.65 -2.55
N PHE A 105 -1.79 13.41 -2.39
CA PHE A 105 -2.99 12.92 -3.08
C PHE A 105 -4.25 13.73 -2.79
N ARG A 106 -4.43 14.24 -1.55
CA ARG A 106 -5.56 15.12 -1.18
C ARG A 106 -5.54 16.42 -1.97
N HIS A 107 -4.37 17.00 -2.19
CA HIS A 107 -4.23 18.17 -3.04
C HIS A 107 -4.53 17.83 -4.51
N LEU A 108 -4.09 16.67 -5.03
CA LEU A 108 -4.35 16.29 -6.42
C LEU A 108 -5.84 16.30 -6.77
N THR A 109 -6.72 15.92 -5.85
CA THR A 109 -8.17 15.88 -6.09
C THR A 109 -8.81 17.27 -6.27
N VAL A 110 -8.11 18.33 -5.87
CA VAL A 110 -8.59 19.72 -5.95
C VAL A 110 -7.63 20.64 -6.71
N CYS A 111 -6.53 20.10 -7.23
CA CYS A 111 -5.51 20.86 -7.95
C CYS A 111 -6.12 21.43 -9.24
N ALA A 112 -6.17 22.76 -9.37
CA ALA A 112 -6.82 23.44 -10.49
C ALA A 112 -6.27 23.01 -11.86
N THR A 113 -4.95 22.82 -11.96
CA THR A 113 -4.28 22.35 -13.18
C THR A 113 -4.70 20.94 -13.59
N LEU A 114 -4.95 20.06 -12.61
CA LEU A 114 -5.40 18.68 -12.84
C LEU A 114 -6.93 18.55 -12.94
N ALA A 115 -7.69 19.50 -12.38
CA ALA A 115 -9.14 19.54 -12.47
C ALA A 115 -9.61 19.77 -13.92
N ASN A 116 -8.89 20.61 -14.67
CA ASN A 116 -9.18 20.90 -16.07
C ASN A 116 -9.01 19.69 -17.02
N THR A 117 -8.31 18.64 -16.58
CA THR A 117 -8.15 17.39 -17.35
C THR A 117 -9.13 16.28 -16.96
N ASN A 118 -9.91 16.44 -15.87
CA ASN A 118 -10.64 15.34 -15.22
C ASN A 118 -12.11 15.66 -14.85
N LEU A 119 -12.82 16.42 -15.69
CA LEU A 119 -14.21 16.85 -15.44
C LEU A 119 -15.24 15.72 -15.20
N ASN A 120 -14.91 14.42 -15.38
CA ASN A 120 -15.81 13.29 -15.16
C ASN A 120 -15.37 12.29 -14.07
N VAL A 121 -14.28 12.55 -13.34
CA VAL A 121 -13.60 11.54 -12.49
C VAL A 121 -13.87 11.71 -10.98
N LEU A 122 -14.38 12.87 -10.57
CA LEU A 122 -14.49 13.26 -9.16
C LEU A 122 -15.82 12.88 -8.49
N GLN A 123 -16.83 12.41 -9.23
CA GLN A 123 -18.11 12.02 -8.63
C GLN A 123 -18.11 10.59 -8.05
N ASN A 124 -17.13 9.76 -8.39
CA ASN A 124 -16.93 8.44 -7.78
C ASN A 124 -15.44 8.06 -7.85
N VAL A 125 -14.69 8.39 -6.79
CA VAL A 125 -13.23 8.19 -6.74
C VAL A 125 -12.90 6.70 -6.55
N ASN A 126 -13.07 5.93 -7.63
CA ASN A 126 -12.71 4.52 -7.70
C ASN A 126 -11.21 4.31 -8.00
N TYR A 127 -10.73 3.07 -7.96
CA TYR A 127 -9.31 2.75 -8.20
C TYR A 127 -8.77 3.30 -9.53
N ASN A 128 -9.56 3.27 -10.62
CA ASN A 128 -9.14 3.77 -11.93
C ASN A 128 -8.97 5.30 -11.90
N SER A 129 -9.96 5.98 -11.36
CA SER A 129 -10.01 7.42 -11.15
C SER A 129 -8.78 7.94 -10.39
N LYS A 130 -8.47 7.31 -9.24
CA LYS A 130 -7.27 7.61 -8.44
C LYS A 130 -5.98 7.39 -9.22
N ALA A 131 -5.87 6.27 -9.92
CA ALA A 131 -4.67 5.91 -10.67
C ALA A 131 -4.42 6.87 -11.84
N SER A 132 -5.46 7.20 -12.60
CA SER A 132 -5.38 8.17 -13.70
C SER A 132 -4.89 9.52 -13.21
N LEU A 133 -5.50 10.05 -12.14
CA LEU A 133 -5.09 11.33 -11.55
C LEU A 133 -3.63 11.32 -11.09
N TYR A 134 -3.22 10.26 -10.38
CA TYR A 134 -1.86 10.08 -9.90
C TYR A 134 -0.84 10.02 -11.04
N TRP A 135 -1.08 9.21 -12.07
CA TRP A 135 -0.14 9.06 -13.17
C TRP A 135 -0.09 10.31 -14.04
N THR A 136 -1.21 11.02 -14.22
CA THR A 136 -1.21 12.32 -14.88
C THR A 136 -0.36 13.32 -14.11
N ALA A 137 -0.57 13.48 -12.80
CA ALA A 137 0.24 14.36 -11.98
C ALA A 137 1.75 14.03 -12.09
N ARG A 138 2.10 12.74 -12.00
CA ARG A 138 3.49 12.27 -12.14
C ARG A 138 4.10 12.56 -13.51
N ARG A 139 3.32 12.48 -14.60
CA ARG A 139 3.80 12.85 -15.95
C ARG A 139 4.05 14.35 -16.05
N GLU A 140 3.10 15.16 -15.59
CA GLU A 140 3.26 16.62 -15.63
C GLU A 140 4.44 17.10 -14.77
N MET A 141 4.67 16.48 -13.61
CA MET A 141 5.82 16.79 -12.75
C MET A 141 7.17 16.63 -13.46
N VAL A 142 7.30 15.65 -14.36
CA VAL A 142 8.52 15.41 -15.14
C VAL A 142 8.69 16.47 -16.23
N ASN A 143 7.59 16.97 -16.79
CA ASN A 143 7.63 18.02 -17.81
C ASN A 143 7.92 19.41 -17.22
N THR A 144 7.69 19.60 -15.92
CA THR A 144 7.95 20.87 -15.20
C THR A 144 9.34 21.00 -14.59
N THR A 145 10.15 19.94 -14.62
CA THR A 145 11.54 19.91 -14.11
C THR A 145 12.55 20.00 -15.24
#